data_AF-A0AA94EXW1-F1
#
_entry.id   AF-A0AA94EXW1-F1
#
_cell.length_a   1.000
_cell.length_b   1.000
_cell.length_c   1.000
_cell.angle_alpha   90.00
_cell.angle_beta   90.00
_cell.angle_gamma   90.00
#
_symmetry.space_group_name_H-M   'P 1'
#
loop_
_entity.id
_entity.type
_entity.pdbx_description
1 polymer ?
#
loop_
_entity_poly.entity_id
_entity_poly.type
_entity_poly.pdbx_seq_one_letter_code
_entity_poly.pdbx_strand_id
1 'polypeptide(L)' 'MQNMETLAQKINHRVATPYQRIAQLLDTDVAYVGQIARGERIPKRGKGLKIKQEIEKLIQNENT' A
#
# COMPACT_ATOMS: atom_id res chain seq x y z
N MET A 1 1.47 33.27 14.55
CA MET A 1 2.32 32.66 13.51
C MET A 1 1.41 31.88 12.57
N GLN A 2 1.35 32.25 11.29
CA GLN A 2 0.71 31.38 10.29
C GLN A 2 1.70 30.27 9.95
N ASN A 3 1.37 29.02 10.25
CA ASN A 3 2.16 27.87 9.81
C ASN A 3 1.99 27.74 8.30
N MET A 4 3.01 28.16 7.56
CA MET A 4 3.05 28.04 6.11
C MET A 4 3.28 26.56 5.77
N GLU A 5 2.25 25.89 5.22
CA GLU A 5 2.41 24.53 4.75
C GLU A 5 3.50 24.46 3.67
N THR A 6 4.47 23.58 3.90
CA THR A 6 5.57 23.32 2.97
C THR A 6 5.04 22.66 1.70
N LEU A 7 5.78 22.78 0.59
CA LEU A 7 5.45 22.08 -0.66
C LEU A 7 5.32 20.56 -0.44
N ALA A 8 6.12 19.99 0.46
CA ALA A 8 6.03 18.58 0.84
C ALA A 8 4.69 18.23 1.51
N GLN A 9 4.19 19.08 2.41
CA GLN A 9 2.88 18.91 3.05
C GLN A 9 1.74 19.00 2.03
N LYS A 10 1.84 19.92 1.05
CA LYS A 10 0.87 20.05 -0.04
C LYS A 10 0.88 18.87 -1.03
N ILE A 11 2.02 18.20 -1.20
CA ILE A 11 2.15 17.01 -2.05
C ILE A 11 1.63 15.76 -1.32
N ASN A 12 1.83 15.63 0.00
CA ASN A 12 1.39 14.47 0.78
C ASN A 12 -0.13 14.21 0.72
N HIS A 13 -0.94 15.19 0.36
CA HIS A 13 -2.39 15.02 0.19
C HIS A 13 -2.79 14.39 -1.16
N ARG A 14 -1.84 14.21 -2.10
CA ARG A 14 -2.13 13.69 -3.44
C ARG A 14 -2.00 12.18 -3.49
N VAL A 15 -3.13 11.51 -3.23
CA VAL A 15 -3.47 10.14 -3.64
C VAL A 15 -2.40 9.08 -3.30
N ALA A 16 -2.54 8.46 -2.13
CA ALA A 16 -1.79 7.24 -1.81
C ALA A 16 -2.09 6.13 -2.83
N THR A 17 -1.05 5.55 -3.41
CA THR A 17 -1.16 4.41 -4.34
C THR A 17 -1.75 3.19 -3.64
N PRO A 18 -2.32 2.21 -4.38
CA PRO A 18 -2.87 1.01 -3.77
C PRO A 18 -1.87 0.29 -2.85
N TYR A 19 -0.60 0.21 -3.25
CA TYR A 19 0.44 -0.40 -2.42
C TYR A 19 0.78 0.43 -1.18
N GLN A 20 0.79 1.76 -1.28
CA GLN A 20 0.96 2.63 -0.12
C GLN A 20 -0.19 2.49 0.88
N ARG A 21 -1.43 2.35 0.39
CA ARG A 21 -2.60 2.11 1.25
C ARG A 21 -2.51 0.78 1.99
N ILE A 22 -2.15 -0.30 1.28
CA ILE A 22 -1.97 -1.62 1.89
C ILE A 22 -0.82 -1.59 2.90
N ALA A 23 0.28 -0.92 2.55
CA ALA A 23 1.44 -0.77 3.42
C ALA A 23 1.06 -0.08 4.74
N GLN A 24 0.29 1.01 4.66
CA GLN A 24 -0.22 1.72 5.82
C GLN A 24 -1.22 0.88 6.63
N LEU A 25 -2.15 0.18 5.97
CA LEU A 25 -3.16 -0.66 6.60
C LEU A 25 -2.55 -1.80 7.44
N LEU A 26 -1.44 -2.38 6.95
CA LEU A 26 -0.81 -3.56 7.55
C LEU A 26 0.48 -3.24 8.30
N ASP A 27 0.75 -1.95 8.51
CA ASP A 27 1.96 -1.43 9.17
C ASP A 27 3.22 -2.09 8.63
N THR A 28 3.47 -1.89 7.34
CA THR A 28 4.58 -2.49 6.60
C THR A 28 5.11 -1.51 5.56
N ASP A 29 6.22 -1.86 4.92
CA ASP A 29 6.78 -1.06 3.84
C ASP A 29 6.16 -1.39 2.47
N VAL A 30 6.18 -0.39 1.58
CA VAL A 30 5.66 -0.49 0.21
C VAL A 30 6.45 -1.48 -0.63
N ALA A 31 7.77 -1.62 -0.39
CA ALA A 31 8.62 -2.51 -1.16
C ALA A 31 8.22 -3.98 -0.93
N TYR A 32 7.91 -4.35 0.32
CA TYR A 32 7.43 -5.66 0.72
C TYR A 32 6.07 -5.99 0.08
N VAL A 33 5.16 -5.01 0.02
CA VAL A 33 3.90 -5.15 -0.72
C VAL A 33 4.17 -5.39 -2.20
N GLY A 34 5.08 -4.62 -2.80
CA GLY A 34 5.46 -4.76 -4.20
C GLY A 34 6.12 -6.10 -4.53
N GLN A 35 6.99 -6.63 -3.66
CA GLN A 35 7.60 -7.95 -3.82
C GLN A 35 6.55 -9.06 -3.87
N ILE A 36 5.51 -8.95 -3.06
CA ILE A 36 4.39 -9.91 -3.06
C ILE A 36 3.55 -9.75 -4.33
N ALA A 37 3.22 -8.52 -4.71
CA ALA A 37 2.44 -8.24 -5.91
C ALA A 37 3.12 -8.75 -7.20
N ARG A 38 4.45 -8.64 -7.29
CA ARG A 38 5.24 -9.12 -8.44
C ARG A 38 5.57 -10.61 -8.40
N GLY A 39 5.21 -11.32 -7.34
CA GLY A 39 5.53 -12.74 -7.16
C GLY A 39 7.00 -13.02 -6.80
N GLU A 40 7.83 -12.00 -6.59
CA GLU A 40 9.20 -12.13 -6.06
C GLU A 40 9.20 -12.77 -4.67
N ARG A 41 8.11 -12.58 -3.94
CA ARG A 41 7.89 -13.19 -2.63
C ARG A 41 6.53 -13.87 -2.55
N ILE A 42 6.52 -15.16 -2.23
CA ILE A 42 5.30 -15.97 -2.09
C ILE A 42 5.07 -16.31 -0.61
N PRO A 43 4.33 -15.46 0.14
CA PRO A 43 4.08 -15.70 1.54
C PRO A 43 3.06 -16.82 1.76
N LYS A 44 3.34 -17.71 2.71
CA LYS A 44 2.44 -18.81 3.10
C LYS A 44 1.66 -18.54 4.40
N ARG A 45 2.09 -17.58 5.21
CA ARG A 45 1.50 -17.27 6.53
C ARG A 45 1.80 -15.84 6.99
N GLY A 46 1.14 -15.40 8.05
CA GLY A 46 1.43 -14.14 8.76
C GLY A 46 1.09 -12.89 7.92
N LYS A 47 1.84 -11.80 8.16
CA LYS A 47 1.59 -10.50 7.53
C LYS A 47 1.63 -10.55 5.99
N GLY A 48 2.58 -11.29 5.43
CA GLY A 48 2.68 -11.45 3.97
C GLY A 48 1.43 -12.08 3.35
N LEU A 49 0.79 -13.05 4.02
CA LEU A 49 -0.43 -13.65 3.52
C LEU A 49 -1.59 -12.64 3.51
N LYS A 50 -1.68 -11.80 4.55
CA LYS A 50 -2.68 -10.72 4.61
C LYS A 50 -2.49 -9.71 3.47
N ILE A 51 -1.24 -9.32 3.17
CA ILE A 51 -0.93 -8.44 2.04
C ILE A 51 -1.41 -9.05 0.72
N LYS A 52 -1.11 -10.33 0.48
CA LYS A 52 -1.57 -11.04 -0.72
C LYS A 52 -3.08 -10.98 -0.85
N GLN A 53 -3.82 -11.24 0.23
CA GLN A 53 -5.29 -11.18 0.25
C GLN A 53 -5.83 -9.77 -0.06
N GLU A 54 -5.21 -8.72 0.47
CA GLU A 54 -5.64 -7.35 0.16
C GLU A 54 -5.38 -6.97 -1.30
N ILE A 55 -4.26 -7.42 -1.88
CA ILE A 55 -3.99 -7.25 -3.32
C ILE A 55 -5.05 -7.98 -4.15
N GLU A 56 -5.39 -9.21 -3.80
CA GLU A 56 -6.42 -10.00 -4.50
C GLU A 56 -7.81 -9.33 -4.44
N LYS A 57 -8.19 -8.76 -3.29
CA LYS A 57 -9.45 -8.00 -3.14
C LYS A 57 -9.51 -6.78 -4.07
N LEU A 58 -8.38 -6.05 -4.21
CA LEU A 58 -8.33 -4.89 -5.10
C LEU A 58 -8.59 -5.29 -6.56
N ILE A 59 -8.01 -6.41 -7.01
CA ILE A 59 -8.22 -6.95 -8.36
C ILE A 59 -9.68 -7.38 -8.55
N GLN A 60 -10.28 -8.00 -7.54
CA GLN A 60 -11.66 -8.50 -7.65
C GLN A 60 -12.68 -7.36 -7.73
N ASN A 61 -12.44 -6.25 -7.02
CA ASN A 61 -13.28 -5.06 -7.07
C ASN A 61 -13.18 -4.27 -8.39
N GLU A 62 -12.12 -4.46 -9.18
CA GLU A 62 -11.94 -3.81 -10.49
C GLU A 62 -12.71 -4.53 -11.62
N ASN A 63 -13.09 -5.80 -11.41
CA ASN A 63 -13.78 -6.63 -12.39
C ASN A 63 -15.31 -6.73 -12.17
N THR A 64 -15.89 -5.83 -11.37
CA THR A 64 -17.35 -5.77 -11.09
C THR A 64 -17.94 -4.48 -11.65
#